data_AF-A0AAV7N8V1-F1
#
_entry.id   AF-A0AAV7N8V1-F1
#
_cell.length_a   1.000
_cell.length_b   1.000
_cell.length_c   1.000
_cell.angle_alpha   90.00
_cell.angle_beta   90.00
_cell.angle_gamma   90.00
#
_symmetry.space_group_name_H-M   'P 1'
#
loop_
_entity.id
_entity.type
_entity.pdbx_description
1 polymer ?
#
loop_
_entity_poly.entity_id
_entity_poly.type
_entity_poly.pdbx_seq_one_letter_code
_entity_poly.pdbx_strand_id
1 'polypeptide(L)'
;MAVVAANLRRKGISVFPYLDDWLIKAKTPELVLHHLQMTTQLLFSLGFTVNMPKSHLEPSQRLLFIGAVLDTTLNPAYPPPQRIQDLQALIPMFQNGAVVSVLKVLCLLGLFASCILLIAHARWHMTALQWCLRKQWFQHKGDLEEFITIYRDAAKDLRWWAVDGNLSQGRPFALPPSVATIIMDASTLGWGAHLGDLEIKGLWSPVEQTFHISLLELQVICLALKAFLPSRSVTSGLDGQHYSDVVHQQAWSMVVPSLQRGSGPGHRPIGFP
;
A
#
# COMPACT_ATOMS: atom_id res chain seq x y z
N MET A 1 -16.11 5.83 16.53
CA MET A 1 -16.00 5.50 15.09
C MET A 1 -16.15 4.00 14.80
N ALA A 2 -15.34 3.11 15.42
CA ALA A 2 -15.43 1.67 15.17
C ALA A 2 -16.84 1.06 15.41
N VAL A 3 -17.51 1.43 16.50
CA VAL A 3 -18.88 0.97 16.81
C VAL A 3 -19.90 1.40 15.76
N VAL A 4 -19.80 2.66 15.30
CA VAL A 4 -20.69 3.22 14.26
C VAL A 4 -20.49 2.48 12.94
N ALA A 5 -19.24 2.25 12.54
CA ALA A 5 -18.93 1.49 11.33
C ALA A 5 -19.39 0.03 11.43
N ALA A 6 -19.24 -0.62 12.59
CA ALA A 6 -19.76 -1.97 12.81
C ALA A 6 -21.29 -2.03 12.68
N ASN A 7 -22.00 -1.03 13.21
CA ASN A 7 -23.45 -0.92 13.07
C ASN A 7 -23.88 -0.74 11.61
N LEU A 8 -23.20 0.11 10.85
CA LEU A 8 -23.46 0.30 9.41
C LEU A 8 -23.19 -0.98 8.61
N ARG A 9 -22.09 -1.68 8.91
CA ARG A 9 -21.76 -2.96 8.27
C ARG A 9 -22.79 -4.05 8.54
N ARG A 10 -23.35 -4.11 9.76
CA ARG A 10 -24.48 -5.01 10.08
C ARG A 10 -25.74 -4.70 9.26
N LYS A 11 -25.91 -3.45 8.80
CA LYS A 11 -26.98 -3.04 7.89
C LYS A 11 -26.65 -3.27 6.41
N GLY A 12 -25.56 -3.98 6.10
CA GLY A 12 -25.12 -4.25 4.73
C GLY A 12 -24.32 -3.13 4.06
N ILE A 13 -23.99 -2.05 4.79
CA ILE A 13 -23.26 -0.91 4.22
C ILE A 13 -21.75 -1.18 4.27
N SER A 14 -21.11 -1.18 3.09
CA SER A 14 -19.66 -1.31 2.97
C SER A 14 -18.97 0.02 3.25
N VAL A 15 -18.55 0.21 4.51
CA VAL A 15 -17.88 1.43 4.99
C VAL A 15 -16.49 1.15 5.56
N PHE A 16 -15.54 2.02 5.24
CA PHE A 16 -14.14 1.99 5.65
C PHE A 16 -13.77 3.34 6.30
N PRO A 17 -13.93 3.46 7.63
CA PRO A 17 -13.57 4.67 8.34
C PRO A 17 -12.06 4.77 8.55
N TYR A 18 -11.48 5.94 8.31
CA TYR A 18 -10.12 6.30 8.68
C TYR A 18 -10.11 7.68 9.31
N LEU A 19 -10.08 7.73 10.64
CA LEU A 19 -10.24 8.97 11.42
C LEU A 19 -11.48 9.76 10.94
N ASP A 20 -11.26 10.89 10.28
CA ASP A 20 -12.25 11.78 9.72
C ASP A 20 -12.70 11.40 8.30
N ASP A 21 -11.89 10.68 7.52
CA ASP A 21 -12.21 10.32 6.13
C ASP A 21 -12.88 8.93 6.07
N TRP A 22 -14.11 8.87 5.57
CA TRP A 22 -14.92 7.65 5.54
C TRP A 22 -15.24 7.22 4.12
N LEU A 23 -14.63 6.16 3.63
CA LEU A 23 -14.95 5.60 2.32
C LEU A 23 -16.20 4.72 2.40
N ILE A 24 -17.18 4.99 1.57
CA ILE A 24 -18.37 4.15 1.37
C ILE A 24 -18.34 3.64 -0.06
N LYS A 25 -18.57 2.34 -0.26
CA LYS A 25 -18.67 1.74 -1.60
C LYS A 25 -19.94 0.94 -1.78
N ALA A 26 -20.46 0.91 -3.00
CA ALA A 26 -21.59 0.08 -3.40
C ALA A 26 -21.50 -0.32 -4.88
N LYS A 27 -22.33 -1.29 -5.30
CA LYS A 27 -22.31 -1.81 -6.67
C LYS A 27 -22.84 -0.82 -7.71
N THR A 28 -23.69 0.12 -7.29
CA THR A 28 -24.28 1.12 -8.19
C THR A 28 -24.22 2.52 -7.57
N PRO A 29 -24.27 3.58 -8.40
CA PRO A 29 -24.32 4.96 -7.93
C PRO A 29 -25.51 5.24 -7.01
N GLU A 30 -26.67 4.69 -7.31
CA GLU A 30 -27.91 4.90 -6.54
C GLU A 30 -27.79 4.27 -5.16
N LEU A 31 -27.22 3.06 -5.09
CA LEU A 31 -27.01 2.36 -3.83
C LEU A 31 -25.96 3.06 -2.96
N VAL A 32 -24.88 3.60 -3.55
CA VAL A 32 -23.87 4.33 -2.76
C VAL A 32 -24.43 5.64 -2.21
N LEU A 33 -25.30 6.33 -2.95
CA LEU A 33 -26.01 7.52 -2.47
C LEU A 33 -26.98 7.18 -1.35
N HIS A 34 -27.71 6.07 -1.46
CA HIS A 34 -28.58 5.60 -0.39
C HIS A 34 -27.78 5.27 0.88
N HIS A 35 -26.67 4.54 0.74
CA HIS A 35 -25.76 4.24 1.86
C HIS A 35 -25.15 5.50 2.47
N LEU A 36 -24.80 6.48 1.64
CA LEU A 36 -24.30 7.79 2.07
C LEU A 36 -25.34 8.50 2.93
N GLN A 37 -26.60 8.58 2.47
CA GLN A 37 -27.69 9.19 3.22
C GLN A 37 -27.91 8.52 4.58
N MET A 38 -27.97 7.18 4.62
CA MET A 38 -28.12 6.45 5.89
C MET A 38 -26.94 6.70 6.83
N THR A 39 -25.73 6.77 6.28
CA THR A 39 -24.50 7.00 7.05
C THR A 39 -24.45 8.42 7.60
N THR A 40 -24.75 9.43 6.79
CA THR A 40 -24.75 10.84 7.23
C THR A 40 -25.85 11.12 8.23
N GLN A 41 -27.06 10.58 8.06
CA GLN A 41 -28.14 10.69 9.05
C GLN A 41 -27.73 10.13 10.42
N LEU A 42 -27.12 8.93 10.44
CA LEU A 42 -26.59 8.35 11.67
C LEU A 42 -25.50 9.24 12.28
N LEU A 43 -24.55 9.71 11.48
CA LEU A 43 -23.46 10.57 11.96
C LEU A 43 -23.97 11.90 12.52
N PHE A 44 -24.95 12.54 11.86
CA PHE A 44 -25.60 13.75 12.36
C PHE A 44 -26.32 13.49 13.69
N SER A 45 -27.03 12.38 13.83
CA SER A 45 -27.70 12.02 15.11
C SER A 45 -26.71 11.81 16.27
N LEU A 46 -25.44 11.54 15.96
CA LEU A 46 -24.36 11.36 16.92
C LEU A 46 -23.53 12.64 17.13
N GLY A 47 -23.94 13.77 16.54
CA GLY A 47 -23.28 15.08 16.69
C GLY A 47 -22.08 15.33 15.79
N PHE A 48 -21.84 14.48 14.77
CA PHE A 48 -20.85 14.75 13.73
C PHE A 48 -21.43 15.61 12.63
N THR A 49 -20.58 16.38 11.94
CA THR A 49 -20.96 17.09 10.71
C THR A 49 -20.04 16.67 9.56
N VAL A 50 -20.53 16.78 8.33
CA VAL A 50 -19.75 16.49 7.13
C VAL A 50 -19.13 17.79 6.63
N ASN A 51 -17.82 17.79 6.41
CA ASN A 51 -17.10 18.89 5.80
C ASN A 51 -17.29 18.84 4.28
N MET A 52 -18.27 19.60 3.76
CA MET A 52 -18.61 19.57 2.33
C MET A 52 -17.44 19.92 1.41
N PRO A 53 -16.60 20.96 1.69
CA PRO A 53 -15.44 21.26 0.85
C PRO A 53 -14.38 20.15 0.76
N LYS A 54 -14.17 19.40 1.85
CA LYS A 54 -13.20 18.29 1.88
C LYS A 54 -13.78 16.99 1.32
N SER A 55 -15.10 16.84 1.32
CA SER A 55 -15.77 15.58 0.98
C SER A 55 -15.94 15.38 -0.54
N HIS A 56 -15.88 14.12 -0.95
CA HIS A 56 -16.26 13.66 -2.30
C HIS A 56 -17.56 12.87 -2.23
N LEU A 57 -18.70 13.55 -2.40
CA LEU A 57 -20.03 12.96 -2.20
C LEU A 57 -20.72 12.50 -3.49
N GLU A 58 -20.17 12.88 -4.64
CA GLU A 58 -20.62 12.38 -5.92
C GLU A 58 -20.10 10.95 -6.16
N PRO A 59 -20.95 10.00 -6.57
CA PRO A 59 -20.53 8.65 -6.86
C PRO A 59 -19.44 8.64 -7.92
N SER A 60 -18.26 8.12 -7.57
CA SER A 60 -17.13 8.01 -8.48
C SER A 60 -16.52 6.62 -8.43
N GLN A 61 -15.98 6.17 -9.55
CA GLN A 61 -15.16 4.95 -9.64
C GLN A 61 -13.67 5.24 -9.46
N ARG A 62 -13.27 6.53 -9.50
CA ARG A 62 -11.91 7.00 -9.31
C ARG A 62 -11.88 8.17 -8.32
N LEU A 63 -11.29 7.98 -7.14
CA LEU A 63 -11.21 9.04 -6.13
C LEU A 63 -9.98 8.91 -5.22
N LEU A 64 -9.66 9.99 -4.50
CA LEU A 64 -8.58 10.04 -3.52
C LEU A 64 -9.08 9.56 -2.15
N PHE A 65 -8.39 8.60 -1.53
CA PHE A 65 -8.66 8.14 -0.17
C PHE A 65 -7.36 7.72 0.53
N ILE A 66 -7.10 8.26 1.73
CA ILE A 66 -5.91 7.99 2.56
C ILE A 66 -4.59 8.08 1.75
N GLY A 67 -4.47 9.13 0.94
CA GLY A 67 -3.24 9.38 0.15
C GLY A 67 -3.04 8.43 -1.04
N ALA A 68 -4.07 7.71 -1.47
CA ALA A 68 -4.06 6.88 -2.68
C ALA A 68 -5.23 7.23 -3.60
N VAL A 69 -5.01 7.22 -4.91
CA VAL A 69 -6.09 7.30 -5.89
C VAL A 69 -6.57 5.88 -6.17
N LEU A 70 -7.78 5.57 -5.74
CA LEU A 70 -8.40 4.26 -5.96
C LEU A 70 -9.13 4.29 -7.29
N ASP A 71 -8.79 3.37 -8.20
CA ASP A 71 -9.52 3.16 -9.44
C ASP A 71 -10.18 1.78 -9.42
N THR A 72 -11.51 1.78 -9.35
CA THR A 72 -12.30 0.53 -9.28
C THR A 72 -12.65 -0.04 -10.64
N THR A 73 -12.39 0.68 -11.73
CA THR A 73 -12.63 0.18 -13.10
C THR A 73 -11.55 -0.83 -13.50
N LEU A 74 -10.31 -0.53 -13.15
CA LEU A 74 -9.14 -1.37 -13.46
C LEU A 74 -8.63 -2.13 -12.22
N ASN A 75 -9.10 -1.77 -11.01
CA ASN A 75 -8.67 -2.30 -9.69
C ASN A 75 -7.24 -1.95 -9.16
N PRO A 76 -6.49 -0.97 -9.68
CA PRO A 76 -5.27 -0.49 -9.03
C PRO A 76 -5.50 0.72 -8.10
N ALA A 77 -4.65 0.82 -7.10
CA ALA A 77 -4.40 2.03 -6.33
C ALA A 77 -3.15 2.71 -6.87
N TYR A 78 -3.22 4.03 -7.06
CA TYR A 78 -2.12 4.84 -7.59
C TYR A 78 -1.65 5.87 -6.57
N PRO A 79 -0.37 6.30 -6.66
CA PRO A 79 0.06 7.55 -6.04
C PRO A 79 -0.77 8.72 -6.59
N PRO A 80 -1.14 9.70 -5.75
CA PRO A 80 -1.73 10.94 -6.22
C PRO A 80 -0.79 11.65 -7.22
N PRO A 81 -1.32 12.31 -8.28
CA PRO A 81 -0.49 12.99 -9.28
C PRO A 81 0.49 13.99 -8.67
N GLN A 82 0.05 14.75 -7.65
CA GLN A 82 0.90 15.68 -6.93
C GLN A 82 2.12 15.00 -6.29
N ARG A 83 1.96 13.79 -5.73
CA ARG A 83 3.07 13.04 -5.14
C ARG A 83 4.12 12.66 -6.18
N ILE A 84 3.68 12.29 -7.38
CA ILE A 84 4.58 11.97 -8.49
C ILE A 84 5.34 13.22 -8.92
N GLN A 85 4.66 14.36 -9.03
CA GLN A 85 5.30 15.64 -9.33
C GLN A 85 6.33 16.05 -8.28
N ASP A 86 5.99 15.93 -6.99
CA ASP A 86 6.90 16.23 -5.88
C ASP A 86 8.17 15.35 -5.95
N LEU A 87 8.01 14.05 -6.25
CA LEU A 87 9.13 13.13 -6.47
C LEU A 87 9.99 13.54 -7.66
N GLN A 88 9.37 13.81 -8.81
CA GLN A 88 10.05 14.21 -10.04
C GLN A 88 10.79 15.54 -9.88
N ALA A 89 10.27 16.46 -9.06
CA ALA A 89 10.93 17.72 -8.74
C ALA A 89 12.14 17.55 -7.81
N LEU A 90 12.08 16.60 -6.87
CA LEU A 90 13.10 16.44 -5.82
C LEU A 90 14.27 15.54 -6.25
N ILE A 91 14.00 14.45 -6.97
CA ILE A 91 15.02 13.44 -7.39
C ILE A 91 16.22 14.05 -8.13
N PRO A 92 16.09 15.03 -9.05
CA PRO A 92 17.22 15.58 -9.79
C PRO A 92 18.33 16.15 -8.90
N MET A 93 18.02 16.56 -7.67
CA MET A 93 18.98 17.11 -6.71
C MET A 93 19.96 16.08 -6.14
N PHE A 94 19.68 14.79 -6.30
CA PHE A 94 20.39 13.68 -5.64
C PHE A 94 21.28 12.90 -6.61
N GLN A 95 22.10 13.63 -7.38
CA GLN A 95 23.09 13.02 -8.25
C GLN A 95 24.26 12.44 -7.47
N ASN A 96 25.02 11.53 -8.08
CA ASN A 96 26.25 11.02 -7.46
C ASN A 96 27.22 12.17 -7.15
N GLY A 97 27.69 12.23 -5.90
CA GLY A 97 28.56 13.30 -5.40
C GLY A 97 27.84 14.59 -5.00
N ALA A 98 26.52 14.67 -5.17
CA ALA A 98 25.75 15.83 -4.72
C ALA A 98 25.81 15.94 -3.19
N VAL A 99 25.92 17.18 -2.71
CA VAL A 99 25.88 17.52 -1.29
C VAL A 99 24.51 18.12 -0.99
N VAL A 100 23.73 17.43 -0.17
CA VAL A 100 22.33 17.78 0.12
C VAL A 100 22.07 17.79 1.61
N SER A 101 21.16 18.64 2.08
CA SER A 101 20.81 18.65 3.51
C SER A 101 20.08 17.38 3.91
N VAL A 102 20.27 16.97 5.16
CA VAL A 102 19.58 15.82 5.78
C VAL A 102 18.07 16.00 5.68
N LEU A 103 17.56 17.22 5.89
CA LEU A 103 16.15 17.53 5.71
C LEU A 103 15.63 17.11 4.33
N LYS A 104 16.35 17.45 3.25
CA LYS A 104 15.94 17.09 1.89
C LYS A 104 15.94 15.57 1.69
N VAL A 105 16.93 14.88 2.25
CA VAL A 105 17.00 13.40 2.20
C VAL A 105 15.81 12.77 2.91
N LEU A 106 15.48 13.27 4.11
CA LEU A 106 14.34 12.80 4.89
C LEU A 106 13.01 13.10 4.20
N CYS A 107 12.87 14.27 3.57
CA CYS A 107 11.71 14.60 2.75
C CYS A 107 11.53 13.61 1.58
N LEU A 108 12.62 13.29 0.86
CA LEU A 108 12.59 12.31 -0.23
C LEU A 108 12.24 10.91 0.27
N LEU A 109 12.84 10.47 1.39
CA LEU A 109 12.50 9.20 2.03
C LEU A 109 11.04 9.14 2.50
N GLY A 110 10.49 10.26 2.99
CA GLY A 110 9.07 10.38 3.35
C GLY A 110 8.14 10.24 2.14
N LEU A 111 8.52 10.82 0.99
CA LEU A 111 7.79 10.62 -0.27
C LEU A 111 7.82 9.15 -0.69
N PHE A 112 8.99 8.50 -0.68
CA PHE A 112 9.09 7.06 -0.98
C PHE A 112 8.23 6.20 -0.06
N ALA A 113 8.28 6.47 1.26
CA ALA A 113 7.48 5.75 2.24
C ALA A 113 5.98 5.85 1.93
N SER A 114 5.51 7.03 1.52
CA SER A 114 4.11 7.24 1.13
C SER A 114 3.68 6.46 -0.12
N CYS A 115 4.64 6.01 -0.94
CA CYS A 115 4.38 5.27 -2.17
C CYS A 115 4.58 3.74 -2.04
N ILE A 116 5.07 3.21 -0.92
CA ILE A 116 5.45 1.79 -0.76
C ILE A 116 4.29 0.83 -1.11
N LEU A 117 3.06 1.18 -0.71
CA LEU A 117 1.87 0.36 -0.96
C LEU A 117 1.27 0.58 -2.37
N LEU A 118 1.72 1.61 -3.09
CA LEU A 118 1.13 2.06 -4.35
C LEU A 118 2.00 1.76 -5.56
N ILE A 119 3.31 1.58 -5.34
CA ILE A 119 4.30 1.37 -6.39
C ILE A 119 4.99 0.03 -6.19
N ALA A 120 5.06 -0.79 -7.23
CA ALA A 120 5.82 -2.04 -7.23
C ALA A 120 7.29 -1.77 -6.94
N HIS A 121 7.93 -2.58 -6.10
CA HIS A 121 9.36 -2.50 -5.77
C HIS A 121 9.88 -1.22 -5.10
N ALA A 122 9.02 -0.23 -4.81
CA ALA A 122 9.39 1.03 -4.14
C ALA A 122 10.30 0.84 -2.91
N ARG A 123 9.96 -0.12 -2.03
CA ARG A 123 10.76 -0.39 -0.82
C ARG A 123 12.20 -0.79 -1.13
N TRP A 124 12.43 -1.54 -2.20
CA TRP A 124 13.77 -1.96 -2.61
C TRP A 124 14.61 -0.75 -3.03
N HIS A 125 14.04 0.14 -3.84
CA HIS A 125 14.71 1.33 -4.36
C HIS A 125 14.81 2.50 -3.36
N MET A 126 14.32 2.34 -2.13
CA MET A 126 14.55 3.28 -1.02
C MET A 126 15.83 2.93 -0.23
N THR A 127 16.27 1.67 -0.30
CA THR A 127 17.24 1.08 0.63
C THR A 127 18.61 1.74 0.52
N ALA A 128 19.14 1.95 -0.70
CA ALA A 128 20.47 2.55 -0.86
C ALA A 128 20.55 3.98 -0.29
N LEU A 129 19.47 4.77 -0.43
CA LEU A 129 19.41 6.12 0.15
C LEU A 129 19.35 6.08 1.68
N GLN A 130 18.61 5.13 2.28
CA GLN A 130 18.59 4.93 3.73
C GLN A 130 19.98 4.57 4.28
N TRP A 131 20.71 3.68 3.59
CA TRP A 131 22.09 3.35 3.96
C TRP A 131 23.02 4.55 3.81
N CYS A 132 22.86 5.34 2.74
CA CYS A 132 23.62 6.56 2.51
C CYS A 132 23.45 7.56 3.67
N LEU A 133 22.21 7.78 4.12
CA LEU A 133 21.90 8.64 5.26
C LEU A 133 22.49 8.07 6.57
N ARG A 134 22.23 6.79 6.86
CA ARG A 134 22.67 6.13 8.10
C ARG A 134 24.18 6.16 8.30
N LYS A 135 24.97 6.13 7.22
CA LYS A 135 26.44 6.17 7.28
C LYS A 135 27.01 7.55 7.64
N GLN A 136 26.23 8.61 7.42
CA GLN A 136 26.72 9.99 7.50
C GLN A 136 26.02 10.81 8.60
N TRP A 137 24.84 10.39 9.05
CA TRP A 137 24.04 11.15 10.00
C TRP A 137 23.41 10.26 11.08
N PHE A 138 23.42 10.76 12.32
CA PHE A 138 22.87 10.07 13.49
C PHE A 138 21.68 10.82 14.05
N GLN A 139 20.49 10.21 13.99
CA GLN A 139 19.22 10.86 14.36
C GLN A 139 19.18 11.50 15.76
N HIS A 140 19.91 10.94 16.72
CA HIS A 140 19.90 11.44 18.10
C HIS A 140 20.85 12.60 18.37
N LYS A 141 21.75 12.93 17.42
CA LYS A 141 22.81 13.92 17.62
C LYS A 141 22.92 14.94 16.50
N GLY A 142 22.45 14.61 15.31
CA GLY A 142 22.63 15.44 14.13
C GLY A 142 21.49 16.43 13.92
N ASP A 143 21.84 17.57 13.32
CA ASP A 143 20.93 18.60 12.84
C ASP A 143 20.32 18.20 11.49
N LEU A 144 19.13 18.71 11.18
CA LEU A 144 18.47 18.53 9.89
C LEU A 144 19.10 19.39 8.78
N GLU A 145 19.78 20.47 9.15
CA GLU A 145 20.49 21.36 8.24
C GLU A 145 21.93 20.89 7.94
N GLU A 146 22.38 19.80 8.57
CA GLU A 146 23.63 19.14 8.19
C GLU A 146 23.55 18.61 6.75
N PHE A 147 24.71 18.53 6.09
CA PHE A 147 24.82 18.08 4.72
C PHE A 147 25.45 16.70 4.62
N ILE A 148 24.90 15.85 3.74
CA ILE A 148 25.46 14.54 3.40
C ILE A 148 25.81 14.48 1.91
N THR A 149 26.77 13.63 1.56
CA THR A 149 27.13 13.36 0.16
C THR A 149 26.36 12.15 -0.35
N ILE A 150 25.74 12.28 -1.52
CA ILE A 150 25.01 11.18 -2.17
C ILE A 150 25.99 10.23 -2.87
N TYR A 151 26.01 8.98 -2.43
CA TYR A 151 26.87 7.93 -3.01
C TYR A 151 26.30 7.36 -4.31
N ARG A 152 27.18 6.73 -5.09
CA ARG A 152 26.88 6.13 -6.39
C ARG A 152 25.69 5.16 -6.35
N ASP A 153 25.63 4.31 -5.32
CA ASP A 153 24.56 3.31 -5.19
C ASP A 153 23.20 3.97 -4.94
N ALA A 154 23.15 4.99 -4.09
CA ALA A 154 21.94 5.78 -3.86
C ALA A 154 21.50 6.49 -5.15
N ALA A 155 22.42 7.18 -5.84
CA ALA A 155 22.11 7.83 -7.11
C ALA A 155 21.66 6.83 -8.21
N LYS A 156 22.19 5.61 -8.20
CA LYS A 156 21.76 4.54 -9.11
C LYS A 156 20.31 4.13 -8.84
N ASP A 157 19.93 3.89 -7.59
CA ASP A 157 18.55 3.54 -7.24
C ASP A 157 17.57 4.68 -7.53
N LEU A 158 18.00 5.92 -7.35
CA LEU A 158 17.17 7.10 -7.65
C LEU A 158 16.83 7.26 -9.14
N ARG A 159 17.65 6.72 -10.05
CA ARG A 159 17.31 6.68 -11.48
C ARG A 159 16.08 5.81 -11.77
N TRP A 160 15.83 4.77 -10.98
CA TRP A 160 14.62 3.96 -11.11
C TRP A 160 13.37 4.79 -10.81
N TRP A 161 13.45 5.65 -9.79
CA TRP A 161 12.35 6.56 -9.42
C TRP A 161 12.10 7.69 -10.42
N ALA A 162 13.09 8.02 -11.27
CA ALA A 162 12.93 9.05 -12.30
C ALA A 162 12.16 8.57 -13.54
N VAL A 163 11.93 7.26 -13.68
CA VAL A 163 11.21 6.69 -14.82
C VAL A 163 9.71 6.68 -14.54
N ASP A 164 8.95 7.48 -15.29
CA ASP A 164 7.49 7.62 -15.11
C ASP A 164 6.76 6.27 -15.14
N GLY A 165 7.15 5.39 -16.07
CA GLY A 165 6.57 4.06 -16.20
C GLY A 165 6.71 3.18 -14.97
N ASN A 166 7.64 3.46 -14.05
CA ASN A 166 7.73 2.76 -12.77
C ASN A 166 6.71 3.29 -11.74
N LEU A 167 6.34 4.56 -11.83
CA LEU A 167 5.48 5.25 -10.87
C LEU A 167 3.99 5.15 -11.23
N SER A 168 3.68 4.99 -12.52
CA SER A 168 2.32 5.08 -13.06
C SER A 168 1.57 3.75 -13.19
N GLN A 169 2.21 2.60 -12.91
CA GLN A 169 1.54 1.29 -13.02
C GLN A 169 0.43 1.06 -11.99
N GLY A 170 0.57 1.68 -10.81
CA GLY A 170 -0.28 1.40 -9.66
C GLY A 170 -0.09 -0.01 -9.10
N ARG A 171 -0.85 -0.35 -8.05
CA ARG A 171 -0.90 -1.70 -7.48
C ARG A 171 -2.32 -2.19 -7.31
N PRO A 172 -2.63 -3.42 -7.73
CA PRO A 172 -3.94 -4.02 -7.44
C PRO A 172 -4.23 -4.04 -5.93
N PHE A 173 -5.38 -3.51 -5.51
CA PHE A 173 -5.81 -3.59 -4.11
C PHE A 173 -6.70 -4.81 -3.82
N ALA A 174 -7.27 -5.43 -4.86
CA ALA A 174 -7.76 -6.81 -4.77
C ALA A 174 -6.76 -7.75 -5.44
N LEU A 175 -6.14 -8.62 -4.65
CA LEU A 175 -5.30 -9.69 -5.19
C LEU A 175 -6.20 -10.71 -5.90
N PRO A 176 -5.77 -11.26 -7.05
CA PRO A 176 -6.45 -12.40 -7.62
C PRO A 176 -6.42 -13.56 -6.60
N PRO A 177 -7.46 -14.41 -6.56
CA PRO A 177 -7.46 -15.57 -5.68
C PRO A 177 -6.22 -16.44 -5.97
N SER A 178 -5.53 -16.86 -4.91
CA SER A 178 -4.38 -17.75 -5.03
C SER A 178 -4.84 -19.09 -5.61
N VAL A 179 -4.31 -19.46 -6.78
CA VAL A 179 -4.60 -20.76 -7.43
C VAL A 179 -3.82 -21.91 -6.75
N ALA A 180 -2.86 -21.59 -5.89
CA ALA A 180 -2.11 -22.52 -5.05
C ALA A 180 -1.38 -21.76 -3.95
N THR A 181 -1.13 -22.43 -2.83
CA THR A 181 -0.32 -21.94 -1.73
C THR A 181 0.79 -22.94 -1.47
N ILE A 182 2.05 -22.48 -1.53
CA ILE A 182 3.21 -23.25 -1.12
C ILE A 182 3.57 -22.82 0.30
N ILE A 183 3.60 -23.76 1.24
CA ILE A 183 4.09 -23.55 2.61
C ILE A 183 5.51 -24.08 2.66
N MET A 184 6.42 -23.36 3.29
CA MET A 184 7.82 -23.75 3.36
C MET A 184 8.42 -23.38 4.70
N ASP A 185 9.44 -24.13 5.09
CA ASP A 185 10.21 -23.88 6.29
C ASP A 185 11.68 -24.24 6.07
N ALA A 186 12.57 -23.49 6.72
CA ALA A 186 14.01 -23.67 6.68
C ALA A 186 14.55 -23.67 8.10
N SER A 187 15.39 -24.65 8.41
CA SER A 187 16.20 -24.70 9.62
C SER A 187 17.68 -24.69 9.26
N THR A 188 18.56 -24.63 10.26
CA THR A 188 20.00 -24.76 10.05
C THR A 188 20.42 -26.17 9.63
N LEU A 189 19.57 -27.19 9.80
CA LEU A 189 19.89 -28.59 9.46
C LEU A 189 19.30 -29.02 8.11
N GLY A 190 18.11 -28.54 7.80
CA GLY A 190 17.39 -28.93 6.60
C GLY A 190 16.17 -28.05 6.34
N TRP A 191 15.36 -28.48 5.39
CA TRP A 191 14.25 -27.69 4.86
C TRP A 191 13.11 -28.58 4.40
N GLY A 192 11.93 -27.96 4.27
CA GLY A 192 10.74 -28.61 3.74
C GLY A 192 9.84 -27.62 3.01
N ALA A 193 9.06 -28.12 2.06
CA ALA A 193 7.99 -27.37 1.41
C ALA A 193 6.82 -28.29 1.06
N HIS A 194 5.62 -27.74 1.13
CA HIS A 194 4.36 -28.40 0.85
C HIS A 194 3.53 -27.60 -0.15
N LEU A 195 2.87 -28.31 -1.07
CA LEU A 195 1.87 -27.77 -1.99
C LEU A 195 0.68 -28.73 -2.06
N GLY A 196 -0.39 -28.44 -1.29
CA GLY A 196 -1.49 -29.39 -1.11
C GLY A 196 -0.97 -30.67 -0.48
N ASP A 197 -1.17 -31.81 -1.16
CA ASP A 197 -0.70 -33.12 -0.73
C ASP A 197 0.75 -33.44 -1.15
N LEU A 198 1.37 -32.58 -1.95
CA LEU A 198 2.77 -32.76 -2.37
C LEU A 198 3.70 -32.23 -1.28
N GLU A 199 4.72 -33.02 -0.94
CA GLU A 199 5.77 -32.67 0.01
C GLU A 199 7.15 -32.88 -0.62
N ILE A 200 8.05 -31.94 -0.34
CA ILE A 200 9.49 -32.11 -0.56
C ILE A 200 10.22 -31.70 0.71
N LYS A 201 11.33 -32.38 0.99
CA LYS A 201 12.22 -32.04 2.09
C LYS A 201 13.63 -32.52 1.82
N GLY A 202 14.59 -31.91 2.49
CA GLY A 202 15.99 -32.28 2.37
C GLY A 202 16.82 -31.78 3.53
N LEU A 203 18.04 -32.30 3.62
CA LEU A 203 19.07 -31.77 4.50
C LEU A 203 19.97 -30.83 3.71
N TRP A 204 20.49 -29.82 4.39
CA TRP A 204 21.53 -28.96 3.82
C TRP A 204 22.86 -29.70 3.76
N SER A 205 23.64 -29.43 2.72
CA SER A 205 25.04 -29.88 2.69
C SER A 205 25.84 -29.25 3.84
N PRO A 206 26.97 -29.84 4.25
CA PRO A 206 27.79 -29.26 5.33
C PRO A 206 28.22 -27.81 5.07
N VAL A 207 28.37 -27.41 3.79
CA VAL A 207 28.66 -26.03 3.41
C VAL A 207 27.45 -25.13 3.60
N GLU A 208 26.27 -25.55 3.14
CA GLU A 208 25.04 -24.77 3.25
C GLU A 208 24.60 -24.58 4.71
N GLN A 209 24.86 -25.55 5.60
CA GLN A 209 24.59 -25.42 7.04
C GLN A 209 25.32 -24.24 7.70
N THR A 210 26.38 -23.71 7.07
CA THR A 210 27.10 -22.51 7.55
C THR A 210 26.46 -21.20 7.13
N PHE A 211 25.44 -21.24 6.26
CA PHE A 211 24.79 -20.04 5.74
C PHE A 211 23.85 -19.43 6.77
N HIS A 212 23.67 -18.11 6.67
CA HIS A 212 22.70 -17.40 7.50
C HIS A 212 21.27 -17.88 7.19
N ILE A 213 20.41 -17.94 8.20
CA ILE A 213 19.05 -18.47 8.07
C ILE A 213 18.25 -17.83 6.94
N SER A 214 18.36 -16.51 6.74
CA SER A 214 17.68 -15.81 5.63
C SER A 214 18.14 -16.26 4.24
N LEU A 215 19.40 -16.69 4.09
CA LEU A 215 19.88 -17.25 2.83
C LEU A 215 19.28 -18.65 2.63
N LEU A 216 19.20 -19.46 3.69
CA LEU A 216 18.56 -20.77 3.66
C LEU A 216 17.07 -20.65 3.29
N GLU A 217 16.32 -19.73 3.91
CA GLU A 217 14.92 -19.44 3.57
C GLU A 217 14.75 -19.09 2.07
N LEU A 218 15.62 -18.24 1.52
CA LEU A 218 15.62 -17.91 0.08
C LEU A 218 15.97 -19.10 -0.81
N GLN A 219 16.85 -19.99 -0.36
CA GLN A 219 17.17 -21.23 -1.06
C GLN A 219 15.97 -22.19 -1.07
N VAL A 220 15.25 -22.32 0.04
CA VAL A 220 14.03 -23.14 0.10
C VAL A 220 12.98 -22.65 -0.90
N ILE A 221 12.78 -21.33 -1.02
CA ILE A 221 11.90 -20.75 -2.06
C ILE A 221 12.31 -21.27 -3.44
N CYS A 222 13.60 -21.20 -3.77
CA CYS A 222 14.11 -21.65 -5.07
C CYS A 222 13.88 -23.16 -5.30
N LEU A 223 14.12 -23.97 -4.29
CA LEU A 223 13.97 -25.43 -4.36
C LEU A 223 12.50 -25.82 -4.50
N ALA A 224 11.61 -25.21 -3.72
CA ALA A 224 10.17 -25.41 -3.81
C ALA A 224 9.61 -25.05 -5.18
N LEU A 225 10.02 -23.90 -5.73
CA LEU A 225 9.61 -23.49 -7.07
C LEU A 225 10.12 -24.47 -8.14
N LYS A 226 11.38 -24.89 -8.08
CA LYS A 226 11.94 -25.87 -9.04
C LYS A 226 11.24 -27.22 -8.97
N ALA A 227 10.82 -27.66 -7.79
CA ALA A 227 10.15 -28.94 -7.62
C ALA A 227 8.68 -28.91 -8.05
N PHE A 228 7.95 -27.85 -7.72
CA PHE A 228 6.50 -27.78 -7.90
C PHE A 228 6.03 -27.07 -9.18
N LEU A 229 6.87 -26.27 -9.84
CA LEU A 229 6.49 -25.63 -11.11
C LEU A 229 6.43 -26.61 -12.31
N PRO A 230 7.35 -27.58 -12.48
CA PRO A 230 7.31 -28.52 -13.61
C PRO A 230 6.08 -29.45 -13.60
N SER A 231 5.53 -29.77 -12.42
CA SER A 231 4.36 -30.63 -12.26
C SER A 231 3.04 -29.97 -12.67
N ARG A 232 3.02 -28.68 -13.04
CA ARG A 232 1.83 -27.99 -13.56
C ARG A 232 1.70 -27.96 -15.08
N SER A 233 2.74 -28.33 -15.82
CA SER A 233 2.71 -28.33 -17.30
C SER A 233 2.14 -29.61 -17.93
N VAL A 234 1.72 -30.62 -17.15
CA VAL A 234 1.17 -31.89 -17.67
C VAL A 234 -0.01 -32.39 -16.83
N THR A 235 -1.05 -31.58 -16.70
CA THR A 235 -2.44 -32.07 -16.57
C THR A 235 -3.35 -31.06 -17.25
N SER A 236 -3.48 -31.23 -18.57
CA SER A 236 -4.54 -30.67 -19.38
C SER A 236 -5.90 -31.12 -18.83
N GLY A 237 -6.69 -30.16 -18.37
CA GLY A 237 -8.05 -30.40 -17.87
C GLY A 237 -8.70 -29.18 -17.23
N LEU A 238 -8.37 -27.97 -17.69
CA LEU A 238 -9.19 -26.78 -17.45
C LEU A 238 -9.29 -26.06 -18.78
N ASP A 239 -10.48 -26.13 -19.36
CA ASP A 239 -10.85 -25.51 -20.62
C ASP A 239 -10.38 -24.06 -20.67
N GLY A 240 -9.57 -23.76 -21.70
CA GLY A 240 -9.15 -22.41 -22.09
C GLY A 240 -10.28 -21.51 -22.59
N GLN A 241 -11.54 -21.83 -22.25
CA GLN A 241 -12.75 -21.06 -22.58
C GLN A 241 -13.46 -20.46 -21.35
N HIS A 242 -12.91 -20.62 -20.13
CA HIS A 242 -13.47 -20.00 -18.92
C HIS A 242 -12.61 -18.92 -18.27
N TYR A 243 -11.47 -18.55 -18.87
CA TYR A 243 -10.62 -17.49 -18.32
C TYR A 243 -11.03 -16.07 -18.76
N SER A 244 -11.88 -15.95 -19.79
CA SER A 244 -12.50 -14.69 -20.19
C SER A 244 -13.74 -14.31 -19.37
N ASP A 245 -14.33 -15.27 -18.63
CA ASP A 245 -15.69 -15.10 -18.07
C ASP A 245 -15.73 -14.94 -16.53
N VAL A 246 -14.59 -15.00 -15.83
CA VAL A 246 -14.55 -14.92 -14.34
C VAL A 246 -14.03 -13.57 -13.81
N VAL A 247 -13.70 -12.62 -14.69
CA VAL A 247 -13.38 -11.23 -14.29
C VAL A 247 -14.40 -10.27 -14.89
N HIS A 248 -15.69 -10.47 -14.56
CA HIS A 248 -16.54 -9.31 -14.36
C HIS A 248 -16.04 -8.60 -13.09
N GLN A 249 -14.94 -7.85 -13.21
CA GLN A 249 -14.54 -6.84 -12.23
C GLN A 249 -15.67 -5.81 -12.20
N GLN A 250 -16.65 -6.04 -11.33
CA GLN A 250 -17.77 -5.13 -11.16
C GLN A 250 -17.20 -3.85 -10.55
N ALA A 251 -17.07 -2.80 -11.38
CA ALA A 251 -16.56 -1.52 -10.95
C ALA A 251 -17.48 -0.94 -9.87
N TRP A 252 -16.91 -0.55 -8.72
CA TRP A 252 -17.66 -0.10 -7.56
C TRP A 252 -17.85 1.42 -7.60
N SER A 253 -19.05 1.90 -7.28
CA SER A 253 -19.26 3.33 -7.02
C SER A 253 -18.86 3.65 -5.59
N MET A 254 -18.11 4.74 -5.41
CA MET A 254 -17.53 5.15 -4.12
C MET A 254 -17.83 6.61 -3.81
N VAL A 255 -17.88 6.94 -2.53
CA VAL A 255 -17.94 8.31 -1.99
C VAL A 255 -17.10 8.39 -0.71
N VAL A 256 -16.58 9.59 -0.40
CA VAL A 256 -15.79 9.87 0.80
C VAL A 256 -16.34 11.10 1.53
N PRO A 257 -17.28 10.93 2.47
CA PRO A 257 -17.57 11.95 3.48
C PRO A 257 -16.39 12.12 4.44
N SER A 258 -15.93 13.36 4.58
CA SER A 258 -14.97 13.79 5.60
C SER A 258 -15.70 14.43 6.77
N LEU A 259 -15.39 14.00 7.99
CA LEU A 259 -16.11 14.37 9.20
C LEU A 259 -15.38 15.45 9.99
N GLN A 260 -16.15 16.33 10.60
CA GLN A 260 -15.66 17.28 11.59
C GLN A 260 -16.58 17.26 12.81
N ARG A 261 -16.05 17.65 13.98
CA ARG A 261 -16.93 17.83 15.15
C ARG A 261 -17.83 19.03 14.86
N GLY A 262 -19.13 18.84 15.06
CA GLY A 262 -20.06 19.96 15.02
C GLY A 262 -19.64 20.99 16.07
N SER A 263 -19.60 22.26 15.69
CA SER A 263 -19.64 23.36 16.64
C SER A 263 -20.94 23.17 17.43
N GLY A 264 -20.86 22.65 18.66
CA GLY A 264 -22.00 22.70 19.56
C GLY A 264 -22.47 24.15 19.69
N PRO A 265 -23.75 24.41 20.02
CA PRO A 265 -24.17 25.75 20.37
C PRO A 265 -23.21 26.27 21.44
N GLY A 266 -22.54 27.39 21.14
CA GLY A 266 -21.46 27.91 21.97
C GLY A 266 -21.90 27.98 23.43
N HIS A 267 -21.17 27.32 24.31
CA HIS A 267 -21.16 27.71 25.71
C HIS A 267 -20.71 29.18 25.72
N ARG A 268 -21.66 30.09 25.93
CA ARG A 268 -21.35 31.46 26.35
C ARG A 268 -20.40 31.33 27.55
N PRO A 269 -19.30 32.09 27.59
CA PRO A 269 -18.53 32.17 28.82
C PRO A 269 -19.50 32.65 29.90
N ILE A 270 -19.66 31.84 30.95
CA ILE A 270 -20.30 32.26 32.18
C ILE A 270 -19.37 33.33 32.74
N GLY A 271 -19.69 34.60 32.46
CA GLY A 271 -19.14 35.71 33.21
C GLY A 271 -19.62 35.54 34.64
N PHE A 272 -18.69 35.23 35.54
CA PHE A 272 -18.93 35.42 36.96
C PHE A 272 -18.69 36.91 37.29
N PRO A 273 -19.52 37.49 38.18
CA PRO A 273 -19.46 38.91 38.56
C PRO A 273 -18.17 39.29 39.28
#